data_AF-A0A7J2JT29-F1
#
_entry.id   AF-A0A7J2JT29-F1
#
_cell.length_a   1.000
_cell.length_b   1.000
_cell.length_c   1.000
_cell.angle_alpha   90.00
_cell.angle_beta   90.00
_cell.angle_gamma   90.00
#
_symmetry.space_group_name_H-M   'P 1'
#
loop_
_entity.id
_entity.type
_entity.pdbx_description
1 polymer ?
#
loop_
_entity_poly.entity_id
_entity_poly.type
_entity_poly.pdbx_seq_one_letter_code
_entity_poly.pdbx_strand_id
1 'polypeptide(L)'
;METKHLIAILAVVVVLIGAAFFFTRGEGGAGPTPTAGPSKQGITLKVITRHASTIWLLTKEEFLQSDLAKQYNIVDIRFYGPNAALWPDVIKKEKIDVAWGGGPTVFNDLADKGLLQPMTDPELLQVISEIPDTISGSAMKRYDDGQVTWVAAAISSFGFTYNKKQLAERGLPEPATWDDLASPVYAKMLPMPAISFARSTTSTSQSRIYQIILQAYGWEEGWV
;
A
#
# COMPACT_ATOMS: atom_id res chain seq x y z
N MET A 1 -29.85 -12.50 -9.83
CA MET A 1 -28.39 -12.39 -9.76
C MET A 1 -28.09 -11.34 -8.71
N GLU A 2 -27.61 -11.76 -7.53
CA GLU A 2 -27.60 -10.91 -6.34
C GLU A 2 -26.55 -9.79 -6.40
N THR A 3 -26.90 -8.64 -5.84
CA THR A 3 -26.13 -7.38 -5.74
C THR A 3 -24.68 -7.57 -5.28
N LYS A 4 -24.39 -8.62 -4.52
CA LYS A 4 -23.04 -8.97 -4.03
C LYS A 4 -22.10 -9.46 -5.14
N HIS A 5 -22.62 -10.12 -6.17
CA HIS A 5 -21.82 -10.52 -7.34
C HIS A 5 -21.55 -9.33 -8.27
N LEU A 6 -22.44 -8.33 -8.28
CA LEU A 6 -22.25 -7.09 -9.04
C LEU A 6 -21.08 -6.26 -8.49
N ILE A 7 -20.92 -6.20 -7.16
CA ILE A 7 -19.85 -5.42 -6.49
C ILE A 7 -18.47 -6.08 -6.66
N ALA A 8 -18.39 -7.41 -6.56
CA ALA A 8 -17.14 -8.14 -6.77
C ALA A 8 -16.66 -8.06 -8.23
N ILE A 9 -17.60 -8.13 -9.19
CA ILE A 9 -17.30 -7.92 -10.61
C ILE A 9 -16.90 -6.46 -10.87
N LEU A 10 -17.56 -5.48 -10.24
CA LEU A 10 -17.16 -4.07 -10.35
C LEU A 10 -15.75 -3.80 -9.82
N ALA A 11 -15.37 -4.39 -8.69
CA ALA A 11 -14.04 -4.17 -8.10
C ALA A 11 -12.91 -4.74 -8.96
N VAL A 12 -13.09 -5.91 -9.57
CA VAL A 12 -12.12 -6.49 -10.50
C VAL A 12 -12.09 -5.73 -11.83
N VAL A 13 -13.24 -5.24 -12.29
CA VAL A 13 -13.34 -4.44 -13.52
C VAL A 13 -12.74 -3.05 -13.36
N VAL A 14 -12.83 -2.40 -12.19
CA VAL A 14 -12.18 -1.09 -11.94
C VAL A 14 -10.66 -1.20 -11.92
N VAL A 15 -10.10 -2.30 -11.39
CA VAL A 15 -8.64 -2.56 -11.45
C VAL A 15 -8.18 -2.81 -12.89
N LEU A 16 -8.99 -3.46 -13.73
CA LEU A 16 -8.66 -3.71 -15.13
C LEU A 16 -8.91 -2.50 -16.05
N ILE A 17 -9.93 -1.68 -15.78
CA ILE A 17 -10.19 -0.44 -16.54
C ILE A 17 -9.17 0.64 -16.18
N GLY A 18 -8.67 0.70 -14.93
CA GLY A 18 -7.55 1.57 -14.57
C GLY A 18 -6.27 1.27 -15.36
N ALA A 19 -6.04 0.00 -15.72
CA ALA A 19 -4.94 -0.41 -16.59
C ALA A 19 -5.24 -0.18 -18.09
N ALA A 20 -6.50 -0.28 -18.52
CA ALA A 20 -6.89 -0.13 -19.93
C ALA A 20 -7.16 1.33 -20.37
N PHE A 21 -7.52 2.23 -19.46
CA PHE A 21 -7.79 3.64 -19.79
C PHE A 21 -6.51 4.41 -20.15
N PHE A 22 -5.35 3.92 -19.74
CA PHE A 22 -4.04 4.44 -20.16
C PHE A 22 -3.63 4.05 -21.60
N PHE A 23 -4.35 3.14 -22.26
CA PHE A 23 -4.00 2.67 -23.61
C PHE A 23 -4.79 3.34 -24.75
N THR A 24 -5.69 4.29 -24.49
CA THR A 24 -6.49 4.92 -25.55
C THR A 24 -6.60 6.45 -25.42
N ARG A 25 -5.46 7.14 -25.40
CA ARG A 25 -5.45 8.55 -25.82
C ARG A 25 -4.11 8.93 -26.45
N GLY A 26 -3.96 8.57 -27.71
CA GLY A 26 -2.94 9.11 -28.58
C GLY A 26 -3.32 10.51 -29.09
N GLU A 27 -2.25 11.30 -29.26
CA GLU A 27 -2.06 12.46 -30.14
C GLU A 27 -2.38 13.87 -29.62
N GLY A 28 -1.30 14.68 -29.58
CA GLY A 28 -1.35 16.08 -30.00
C GLY A 28 -0.99 17.13 -28.94
N GLY A 29 0.24 17.15 -28.43
CA GLY A 29 0.74 18.26 -27.62
C GLY A 29 2.25 18.37 -27.71
N ALA A 30 2.76 19.52 -28.14
CA ALA A 30 4.19 19.80 -28.29
C ALA A 30 4.94 19.54 -26.96
N GLY A 31 5.95 18.69 -27.00
CA GLY A 31 6.73 18.30 -25.82
C GLY A 31 7.57 19.45 -25.26
N PRO A 32 7.82 19.49 -23.93
CA PRO A 32 8.65 20.51 -23.32
C PRO A 32 10.13 20.32 -23.67
N THR A 33 10.86 21.44 -23.72
CA THR A 33 12.28 21.51 -24.06
C THR A 33 13.14 20.93 -22.92
N PRO A 34 14.04 19.95 -23.16
CA PRO A 34 14.88 19.38 -22.12
C PRO A 34 15.92 20.40 -21.65
N THR A 35 15.94 20.72 -20.36
CA THR A 35 17.07 21.40 -19.71
C THR A 35 17.89 20.34 -18.96
N ALA A 36 19.20 20.32 -19.22
CA ALA A 36 20.24 19.38 -18.79
C ALA A 36 20.37 18.11 -19.67
N GLY A 37 21.46 18.05 -20.44
CA GLY A 37 21.78 16.91 -21.31
C GLY A 37 22.07 15.63 -20.52
N PRO A 38 21.76 14.44 -21.07
CA PRO A 38 21.86 13.19 -20.33
C PRO A 38 23.34 12.82 -20.13
N SER A 39 23.70 12.51 -18.88
CA SER A 39 24.85 11.65 -18.62
C SER A 39 24.67 10.35 -19.42
N LYS A 40 25.67 9.95 -20.20
CA LYS A 40 25.64 8.74 -21.06
C LYS A 40 25.50 7.41 -20.30
N GLN A 41 25.23 7.43 -19.01
CA GLN A 41 25.15 6.26 -18.14
C GLN A 41 23.68 6.08 -17.70
N GLY A 42 23.13 4.90 -17.95
CA GLY A 42 21.75 4.56 -17.56
C GLY A 42 21.53 4.66 -16.05
N ILE A 43 20.32 5.02 -15.65
CA ILE A 43 19.93 5.22 -14.25
C ILE A 43 19.39 3.91 -13.68
N THR A 44 19.87 3.53 -12.49
CA THR A 44 19.27 2.46 -11.67
C THR A 44 18.49 3.09 -10.52
N LEU A 45 17.17 2.96 -10.54
CA LEU A 45 16.31 3.49 -9.48
C LEU A 45 16.38 2.59 -8.24
N LYS A 46 16.64 3.15 -7.06
CA LYS A 46 16.65 2.42 -5.79
C LYS A 46 15.34 2.63 -5.06
N VAL A 47 14.60 1.54 -4.86
CA VAL A 47 13.27 1.56 -4.26
C VAL A 47 13.28 0.79 -2.94
N ILE A 48 12.90 1.42 -1.83
CA ILE A 48 12.66 0.72 -0.57
C ILE A 48 11.17 0.41 -0.43
N THR A 49 10.82 -0.84 -0.10
CA THR A 49 9.42 -1.28 -0.16
C THR A 49 9.08 -2.42 0.79
N ARG A 50 7.81 -2.47 1.22
CA ARG A 50 7.24 -3.59 2.00
C ARG A 50 6.51 -4.61 1.12
N HIS A 51 6.41 -4.39 -0.19
CA HIS A 51 5.72 -5.33 -1.09
C HIS A 51 6.48 -6.66 -1.20
N ALA A 52 5.76 -7.72 -1.59
CA ALA A 52 6.38 -9.02 -1.85
C ALA A 52 7.23 -8.97 -3.13
N SER A 53 8.25 -9.82 -3.23
CA SER A 53 9.15 -9.87 -4.40
C SER A 53 8.43 -10.14 -5.72
N THR A 54 7.29 -10.83 -5.72
CA THR A 54 6.45 -11.00 -6.92
C THR A 54 5.95 -9.67 -7.47
N ILE A 55 5.57 -8.73 -6.60
CA ILE A 55 5.16 -7.38 -7.00
C ILE A 55 6.39 -6.64 -7.57
N TRP A 56 7.57 -6.81 -6.97
CA TRP A 56 8.79 -6.16 -7.46
C TRP A 56 9.13 -6.58 -8.88
N LEU A 57 9.02 -7.88 -9.19
CA LEU A 57 9.32 -8.43 -10.51
C LEU A 57 8.37 -7.84 -11.57
N LEU A 58 7.06 -7.90 -11.32
CA LEU A 58 6.06 -7.36 -12.24
C LEU A 58 6.21 -5.85 -12.43
N THR A 59 6.38 -5.09 -11.35
CA THR A 59 6.58 -3.64 -11.43
C THR A 59 7.85 -3.29 -12.21
N LYS A 60 8.94 -4.03 -12.01
CA LYS A 60 10.19 -3.80 -12.74
C LYS A 60 10.04 -4.07 -14.23
N GLU A 61 9.44 -5.20 -14.59
CA GLU A 61 9.22 -5.60 -15.97
C GLU A 61 8.38 -4.55 -16.72
N GLU A 62 7.23 -4.18 -16.15
CA GLU A 62 6.31 -3.23 -16.77
C GLU A 62 6.85 -1.80 -16.78
N PHE A 63 7.44 -1.33 -15.67
CA PHE A 63 7.94 0.03 -15.59
C PHE A 63 9.10 0.28 -16.57
N LEU A 64 10.03 -0.66 -16.72
CA LEU A 64 11.16 -0.49 -17.64
C LEU A 64 10.75 -0.47 -19.12
N GLN A 65 9.56 -0.97 -19.46
CA GLN A 65 9.00 -0.89 -20.82
C GLN A 65 8.23 0.42 -21.08
N SER A 66 7.90 1.17 -20.02
CA SER A 66 7.16 2.42 -20.11
C SER A 66 7.92 3.52 -20.85
N ASP A 67 7.19 4.47 -21.42
CA ASP A 67 7.78 5.65 -22.06
C ASP A 67 8.50 6.55 -21.04
N LEU A 68 8.05 6.55 -19.79
CA LEU A 68 8.70 7.25 -18.69
C LEU A 68 10.13 6.72 -18.44
N ALA A 69 10.30 5.40 -18.38
CA ALA A 69 11.61 4.80 -18.20
C ALA A 69 12.55 5.11 -19.38
N LYS A 70 12.04 5.09 -20.61
CA LYS A 70 12.81 5.48 -21.81
C LYS A 70 13.20 6.96 -21.79
N GLN A 71 12.24 7.84 -21.49
CA GLN A 71 12.44 9.29 -21.42
C GLN A 71 13.53 9.68 -20.43
N TYR A 72 13.53 9.05 -19.25
CA TYR A 72 14.49 9.33 -18.19
C TYR A 72 15.72 8.41 -18.19
N ASN A 73 15.89 7.56 -19.21
CA ASN A 73 16.99 6.61 -19.32
C ASN A 73 17.15 5.71 -18.07
N ILE A 74 16.03 5.28 -17.49
CA ILE A 74 15.98 4.33 -16.37
C ILE A 74 16.12 2.92 -16.95
N VAL A 75 17.26 2.29 -16.67
CA VAL A 75 17.61 0.99 -17.24
C VAL A 75 17.43 -0.16 -16.25
N ASP A 76 17.29 0.15 -14.97
CA ASP A 76 17.12 -0.86 -13.93
C ASP A 76 16.37 -0.32 -12.70
N ILE A 77 15.78 -1.23 -11.92
CA ILE A 77 15.23 -0.95 -10.59
C ILE A 77 15.83 -1.94 -9.60
N ARG A 78 16.39 -1.42 -8.51
CA ARG A 78 16.90 -2.18 -7.37
C ARG A 78 16.00 -2.00 -6.16
N PHE A 79 15.39 -3.10 -5.71
CA PHE A 79 14.52 -3.11 -4.55
C PHE A 79 15.26 -3.44 -3.24
N TYR A 80 14.81 -2.80 -2.17
CA TYR A 80 15.26 -3.03 -0.80
C TYR A 80 14.03 -3.35 0.05
N GLY A 81 13.98 -4.55 0.65
CA GLY A 81 12.87 -4.98 1.50
C GLY A 81 13.23 -5.23 2.97
N PRO A 82 13.96 -4.35 3.67
CA PRO A 82 14.23 -4.55 5.09
C PRO A 82 12.96 -4.35 5.93
N ASN A 83 13.03 -4.73 7.20
CA ASN A 83 12.02 -4.34 8.18
C ASN A 83 11.85 -2.80 8.19
N ALA A 84 10.62 -2.29 8.30
CA ALA A 84 10.33 -0.84 8.32
C ALA A 84 11.13 -0.07 9.37
N ALA A 85 11.43 -0.67 10.52
CA ALA A 85 12.24 -0.04 11.56
C ALA A 85 13.67 0.31 11.07
N LEU A 86 14.18 -0.39 10.06
CA LEU A 86 15.49 -0.17 9.45
C LEU A 86 15.44 0.78 8.26
N TRP A 87 14.26 1.26 7.84
CA TRP A 87 14.14 2.13 6.67
C TRP A 87 14.96 3.43 6.81
N PRO A 88 14.95 4.14 7.95
CA PRO A 88 15.77 5.35 8.10
C PRO A 88 17.25 5.12 7.82
N ASP A 89 17.82 4.01 8.32
CA ASP A 89 19.24 3.69 8.16
C ASP A 89 19.55 3.24 6.74
N VAL A 90 18.69 2.40 6.16
CA VAL A 90 18.86 1.92 4.78
C VAL A 90 18.69 3.07 3.78
N ILE A 91 17.74 3.99 3.99
CA ILE A 91 17.55 5.18 3.15
C ILE A 91 18.83 6.02 3.11
N LYS A 92 19.42 6.31 4.27
CA LYS A 92 20.67 7.09 4.38
C LYS A 92 21.85 6.38 3.76
N LYS A 93 22.03 5.08 4.06
CA LYS A 93 23.18 4.28 3.63
C LYS A 93 23.16 4.05 2.12
N GLU A 94 22.03 3.60 1.60
CA GLU A 94 21.90 3.17 0.20
C GLU A 94 21.55 4.33 -0.73
N LYS A 95 21.18 5.49 -0.17
CA LYS A 95 20.68 6.67 -0.90
C LYS A 95 19.48 6.28 -1.76
N ILE A 96 18.42 5.86 -1.07
CA ILE A 96 17.17 5.41 -1.70
C ILE A 96 16.49 6.59 -2.41
N ASP A 97 15.98 6.34 -3.62
CA ASP A 97 15.31 7.35 -4.44
C ASP A 97 13.80 7.39 -4.15
N VAL A 98 13.16 6.23 -3.97
CA VAL A 98 11.72 6.12 -3.76
C VAL A 98 11.40 5.15 -2.63
N ALA A 99 10.52 5.59 -1.73
CA ALA A 99 9.86 4.71 -0.76
C ALA A 99 8.46 4.36 -1.26
N TRP A 100 8.13 3.07 -1.35
CA TRP A 100 6.87 2.60 -1.93
C TRP A 100 6.29 1.41 -1.17
N GLY A 101 5.02 1.48 -0.82
CA GLY A 101 4.33 0.37 -0.15
C GLY A 101 4.58 0.34 1.36
N GLY A 102 3.48 0.40 2.10
CA GLY A 102 3.46 0.57 3.55
C GLY A 102 2.21 1.34 3.96
N GLY A 103 1.96 1.44 5.27
CA GLY A 103 0.89 2.31 5.78
C GLY A 103 1.39 3.74 6.02
N PRO A 104 0.48 4.72 6.16
CA PRO A 104 0.82 6.13 6.43
C PRO A 104 1.80 6.32 7.58
N THR A 105 1.74 5.48 8.62
CA THR A 105 2.63 5.52 9.78
C THR A 105 4.12 5.47 9.41
N VAL A 106 4.51 4.64 8.43
CA VAL A 106 5.91 4.53 8.01
C VAL A 106 6.36 5.82 7.32
N PHE A 107 5.52 6.37 6.44
CA PHE A 107 5.83 7.60 5.71
C PHE A 107 5.79 8.83 6.62
N ASN A 108 4.91 8.84 7.63
CA ASN A 108 4.90 9.88 8.65
C ASN A 108 6.19 9.88 9.46
N ASP A 109 6.66 8.71 9.90
CA ASP A 109 7.94 8.58 10.60
C ASP A 109 9.12 9.07 9.73
N LEU A 110 9.11 8.76 8.42
CA LEU A 110 10.13 9.27 7.50
C LEU A 110 10.06 10.80 7.33
N ALA A 111 8.86 11.36 7.19
CA ALA A 111 8.65 12.81 7.08
C ALA A 111 9.13 13.53 8.36
N ASP A 112 8.74 13.04 9.53
CA ASP A 112 9.12 13.61 10.83
C ASP A 112 10.64 13.54 11.07
N LYS A 113 11.32 12.56 10.46
CA LYS A 113 12.79 12.42 10.47
C LYS A 113 13.50 13.22 9.38
N GLY A 114 12.77 13.98 8.54
CA GLY A 114 13.33 14.76 7.45
C GLY A 114 13.93 13.90 6.32
N LEU A 115 13.39 12.69 6.11
CA LEU A 115 13.90 11.73 5.10
C LEU A 115 13.06 11.70 3.82
N LEU A 116 12.02 12.53 3.72
CA LEU A 116 11.25 12.72 2.50
C LEU A 116 11.57 14.08 1.88
N GLN A 117 11.43 14.17 0.56
CA GLN A 117 11.49 15.43 -0.17
C GLN A 117 10.07 15.82 -0.60
N PRO A 118 9.74 17.12 -0.63
CA PRO A 118 8.47 17.57 -1.17
C PRO A 118 8.38 17.23 -2.66
N MET A 119 7.18 16.85 -3.10
CA MET A 119 6.86 16.64 -4.50
C MET A 119 6.56 18.00 -5.15
N THR A 120 7.42 18.43 -6.07
CA THR A 120 7.33 19.76 -6.70
C THR A 120 7.14 19.72 -8.21
N ASP A 121 7.25 18.54 -8.82
CA ASP A 121 7.14 18.37 -10.27
C ASP A 121 5.69 18.65 -10.74
N PRO A 122 5.45 19.57 -11.70
CA PRO A 122 4.10 19.94 -12.11
C PRO A 122 3.29 18.79 -12.73
N GLU A 123 3.92 17.91 -13.51
CA GLU A 123 3.24 16.78 -14.14
C GLU A 123 2.81 15.77 -13.07
N LEU A 124 3.67 15.48 -12.10
CA LEU A 124 3.34 14.66 -10.94
C LEU A 124 2.23 15.28 -10.09
N LEU A 125 2.30 16.58 -9.81
CA LEU A 125 1.30 17.29 -9.02
C LEU A 125 -0.09 17.27 -9.69
N GLN A 126 -0.13 17.29 -11.03
CA GLN A 126 -1.37 17.12 -11.77
C GLN A 126 -1.99 15.74 -11.50
N VAL A 127 -1.20 14.67 -11.59
CA VAL A 127 -1.66 13.30 -11.28
C VAL A 127 -2.11 13.18 -9.81
N ILE A 128 -1.36 13.77 -8.87
CA ILE A 128 -1.71 13.76 -7.44
C ILE A 128 -3.02 14.51 -7.16
N SER A 129 -3.34 15.53 -7.95
CA SER A 129 -4.58 16.31 -7.77
C SER A 129 -5.85 15.50 -8.02
N GLU A 130 -5.77 14.41 -8.78
CA GLU A 130 -6.89 13.50 -9.04
C GLU A 130 -7.20 12.57 -7.85
N ILE A 131 -6.24 12.42 -6.92
CA ILE A 131 -6.41 11.61 -5.72
C ILE A 131 -7.09 12.50 -4.66
N PRO A 132 -8.17 12.07 -3.99
CA PRO A 132 -8.78 12.84 -2.90
C PRO A 132 -7.83 12.91 -1.70
N ASP A 133 -7.94 13.93 -0.84
CA ASP A 133 -7.06 14.05 0.34
C ASP A 133 -7.39 13.02 1.43
N THR A 134 -8.64 12.57 1.49
CA THR A 134 -9.09 11.53 2.41
C THR A 134 -10.06 10.55 1.74
N ILE A 135 -10.04 9.30 2.20
CA ILE A 135 -11.04 8.28 1.88
C ILE A 135 -11.45 7.60 3.19
N SER A 136 -12.73 7.66 3.54
CA SER A 136 -13.29 7.02 4.75
C SER A 136 -12.49 7.33 6.03
N GLY A 137 -12.09 8.59 6.21
CA GLY A 137 -11.31 9.05 7.37
C GLY A 137 -9.81 8.72 7.32
N SER A 138 -9.34 7.98 6.30
CA SER A 138 -7.91 7.74 6.08
C SER A 138 -7.31 8.85 5.22
N ALA A 139 -6.18 9.41 5.67
CA ALA A 139 -5.40 10.34 4.86
C ALA A 139 -4.81 9.63 3.65
N MET A 140 -4.94 10.25 2.47
CA MET A 140 -4.36 9.79 1.22
C MET A 140 -3.14 10.61 0.82
N LYS A 141 -2.92 11.76 1.46
CA LYS A 141 -1.78 12.62 1.24
C LYS A 141 -1.32 13.19 2.57
N ARG A 142 -0.03 13.53 2.67
CA ARG A 142 0.50 14.40 3.71
C ARG A 142 1.04 15.66 3.08
N TYR A 143 0.79 16.77 3.75
CA TYR A 143 1.32 18.08 3.41
C TYR A 143 2.25 18.52 4.54
N ASP A 144 3.47 18.91 4.19
CA ASP A 144 4.40 19.61 5.09
C ASP A 144 4.74 20.96 4.42
N ASP A 145 4.60 22.06 5.16
CA ASP A 145 4.78 23.43 4.65
C ASP A 145 4.02 23.74 3.34
N GLY A 146 2.81 23.20 3.20
CA GLY A 146 1.95 23.38 2.03
C GLY A 146 2.33 22.53 0.80
N GLN A 147 3.36 21.69 0.90
CA GLN A 147 3.83 20.81 -0.17
C GLN A 147 3.51 19.34 0.14
N VAL A 148 3.15 18.56 -0.87
CA VAL A 148 2.87 17.13 -0.71
C VAL A 148 4.18 16.39 -0.44
N THR A 149 4.27 15.65 0.66
CA THR A 149 5.48 14.87 1.02
C THR A 149 5.30 13.37 0.83
N TRP A 150 4.08 12.87 0.93
CA TRP A 150 3.72 11.55 0.43
C TRP A 150 2.28 11.51 -0.06
N VAL A 151 2.02 10.60 -1.00
CA VAL A 151 0.69 10.30 -1.55
C VAL A 151 0.46 8.78 -1.53
N ALA A 152 -0.76 8.37 -1.24
CA ALA A 152 -1.17 6.97 -1.20
C ALA A 152 -1.35 6.43 -2.63
N ALA A 153 -0.67 5.32 -2.92
CA ALA A 153 -0.79 4.62 -4.20
C ALA A 153 -1.89 3.53 -4.20
N ALA A 154 -2.35 3.11 -3.02
CA ALA A 154 -3.38 2.08 -2.86
C ALA A 154 -4.08 2.23 -1.52
N ILE A 155 -5.35 1.79 -1.47
CA ILE A 155 -6.12 1.64 -0.23
C ILE A 155 -6.35 0.15 0.05
N SER A 156 -6.32 -0.23 1.32
CA SER A 156 -6.58 -1.61 1.74
C SER A 156 -7.49 -1.62 2.97
N SER A 157 -8.51 -2.46 2.93
CA SER A 157 -9.35 -2.78 4.09
C SER A 157 -8.79 -4.00 4.83
N PHE A 158 -8.96 -4.03 6.15
CA PHE A 158 -8.53 -5.14 6.99
C PHE A 158 -9.72 -5.75 7.72
N GLY A 159 -9.74 -7.07 7.78
CA GLY A 159 -10.84 -7.88 8.31
C GLY A 159 -10.35 -9.29 8.61
N PHE A 160 -11.25 -10.12 9.09
CA PHE A 160 -11.03 -11.56 9.21
C PHE A 160 -11.89 -12.31 8.19
N THR A 161 -11.47 -13.53 7.88
CA THR A 161 -12.27 -14.49 7.12
C THR A 161 -12.57 -15.69 8.02
N TYR A 162 -13.70 -16.34 7.79
CA TYR A 162 -14.11 -17.50 8.57
C TYR A 162 -14.73 -18.58 7.68
N ASN A 163 -14.64 -19.83 8.13
CA ASN A 163 -15.19 -20.97 7.41
C ASN A 163 -16.61 -21.28 7.89
N LYS A 164 -17.62 -20.86 7.11
CA LYS A 164 -19.04 -21.05 7.41
C LYS A 164 -19.42 -22.50 7.71
N LYS A 165 -18.89 -23.45 6.92
CA LYS A 165 -19.17 -24.88 7.09
C LYS A 165 -18.67 -25.39 8.44
N GLN A 166 -17.42 -25.06 8.80
CA GLN A 166 -16.82 -25.46 10.07
C GLN A 166 -17.56 -24.88 11.27
N LEU A 167 -18.06 -23.64 11.18
CA LEU A 167 -18.86 -23.04 12.25
C LEU A 167 -20.20 -23.78 12.41
N ALA A 168 -20.91 -24.04 11.32
CA ALA A 168 -22.19 -24.73 11.33
C ALA A 168 -22.08 -26.17 11.87
N GLU A 169 -21.12 -26.95 11.37
CA GLU A 169 -20.89 -28.35 11.81
C GLU A 169 -20.56 -28.47 13.30
N ARG A 170 -20.02 -27.40 13.89
CA ARG A 170 -19.59 -27.37 15.29
C ARG A 170 -20.51 -26.52 16.19
N GLY A 171 -21.62 -26.03 15.66
CA GLY A 171 -22.59 -25.23 16.40
C GLY A 171 -22.01 -23.92 16.98
N LEU A 172 -21.09 -23.29 16.24
CA LEU A 172 -20.45 -22.03 16.61
C LEU A 172 -21.11 -20.84 15.91
N PRO A 173 -21.20 -19.66 16.57
CA PRO A 173 -21.77 -18.47 15.96
C PRO A 173 -20.86 -17.90 14.85
N GLU A 174 -21.45 -17.23 13.86
CA GLU A 174 -20.71 -16.41 12.89
C GLU A 174 -20.22 -15.12 13.56
N PRO A 175 -18.90 -14.83 13.53
CA PRO A 175 -18.39 -13.58 14.08
C PRO A 175 -18.64 -12.42 13.11
N ALA A 176 -19.03 -11.26 13.65
CA ALA A 176 -19.27 -10.03 12.89
C ALA A 176 -18.28 -8.91 13.24
N THR A 177 -17.74 -8.94 14.46
CA THR A 177 -16.81 -7.94 14.99
C THR A 177 -15.50 -8.59 15.42
N TRP A 178 -14.47 -7.77 15.66
CA TRP A 178 -13.22 -8.24 16.24
C TRP A 178 -13.40 -8.76 17.68
N ASP A 179 -14.32 -8.15 18.44
CA ASP A 179 -14.67 -8.56 19.80
C ASP A 179 -15.29 -9.97 19.84
N ASP A 180 -16.12 -10.31 18.84
CA ASP A 180 -16.69 -11.66 18.74
C ASP A 180 -15.58 -12.74 18.74
N LEU A 181 -14.44 -12.48 18.09
CA LEU A 181 -13.32 -13.43 18.05
C LEU A 181 -12.69 -13.67 19.44
N ALA A 182 -12.80 -12.73 20.39
CA ALA A 182 -12.34 -12.93 21.77
C ALA A 182 -13.30 -13.79 22.60
N SER A 183 -14.50 -14.10 22.07
CA SER A 183 -15.52 -14.84 22.81
C SER A 183 -15.05 -16.24 23.22
N PRO A 184 -15.25 -16.65 24.49
CA PRO A 184 -14.89 -17.99 24.97
C PRO A 184 -15.68 -19.10 24.28
N VAL A 185 -16.75 -18.78 23.53
CA VAL A 185 -17.50 -19.76 22.74
C VAL A 185 -16.59 -20.52 21.76
N TYR A 186 -15.57 -19.84 21.22
CA TYR A 186 -14.62 -20.44 20.28
C TYR A 186 -13.62 -21.39 20.96
N ALA A 187 -13.49 -21.33 22.30
CA ALA A 187 -12.64 -22.26 23.07
C ALA A 187 -13.21 -23.69 23.12
N LYS A 188 -14.48 -23.90 22.74
CA LYS A 188 -15.08 -25.24 22.55
C LYS A 188 -14.32 -26.12 21.55
N MET A 189 -13.48 -25.51 20.72
CA MET A 189 -12.66 -26.17 19.71
C MET A 189 -11.37 -26.78 20.26
N LEU A 190 -10.97 -26.40 21.48
CA LEU A 190 -9.72 -26.85 22.08
C LEU A 190 -9.67 -28.39 22.15
N PRO A 191 -8.48 -28.98 21.91
CA PRO A 191 -7.18 -28.32 21.77
C PRO A 191 -6.88 -27.75 20.37
N MET A 192 -7.79 -27.86 19.40
CA MET A 192 -7.64 -27.27 18.06
C MET A 192 -8.03 -25.78 18.10
N PRO A 193 -7.11 -24.84 17.88
CA PRO A 193 -7.47 -23.42 17.92
C PRO A 193 -8.50 -23.07 16.84
N ALA A 194 -9.56 -22.36 17.22
CA ALA A 194 -10.60 -21.91 16.29
C ALA A 194 -10.16 -20.70 15.46
N ILE A 195 -9.16 -19.96 15.95
CA ILE A 195 -8.70 -18.68 15.42
C ILE A 195 -7.22 -18.82 15.11
N SER A 196 -6.82 -18.29 13.95
CA SER A 196 -5.44 -18.23 13.51
C SER A 196 -5.14 -16.85 12.96
N PHE A 197 -3.97 -16.34 13.30
CA PHE A 197 -3.47 -15.07 12.81
C PHE A 197 -1.95 -15.14 12.67
N ALA A 198 -1.41 -14.31 11.77
CA ALA A 198 0.03 -14.24 11.58
C ALA A 198 0.70 -13.55 12.78
N ARG A 199 1.96 -13.88 13.07
CA ARG A 199 2.74 -13.16 14.08
C ARG A 199 2.90 -11.69 13.67
N SER A 200 2.47 -10.75 14.51
CA SER A 200 2.49 -9.31 14.19
C SER A 200 3.89 -8.80 13.87
N THR A 201 4.92 -9.26 14.58
CA THR A 201 6.32 -8.83 14.35
C THR A 201 6.85 -9.17 12.95
N THR A 202 6.23 -10.12 12.25
CA THR A 202 6.60 -10.54 10.88
C THR A 202 5.50 -10.29 9.84
N SER A 203 4.31 -9.83 10.25
CA SER A 203 3.18 -9.55 9.36
C SER A 203 2.72 -8.09 9.49
N THR A 204 2.85 -7.34 8.40
CA THR A 204 2.35 -5.96 8.31
C THR A 204 0.84 -5.91 8.45
N SER A 205 0.13 -6.82 7.78
CA SER A 205 -1.33 -6.87 7.83
C SER A 205 -1.83 -7.13 9.24
N GLN A 206 -1.21 -8.06 9.97
CA GLN A 206 -1.61 -8.30 11.36
C GLN A 206 -1.26 -7.11 12.26
N SER A 207 -0.07 -6.52 12.11
CA SER A 207 0.29 -5.30 12.85
C SER A 207 -0.71 -4.17 12.60
N ARG A 208 -1.20 -4.01 11.37
CA ARG A 208 -2.25 -3.04 11.02
C ARG A 208 -3.59 -3.40 11.65
N ILE A 209 -3.98 -4.68 11.67
CA ILE A 209 -5.22 -5.11 12.34
C ILE A 209 -5.20 -4.70 13.82
N TYR A 210 -4.09 -4.92 14.55
CA TYR A 210 -3.98 -4.48 15.95
C TYR A 210 -4.07 -2.96 16.10
N GLN A 211 -3.41 -2.19 15.23
CA GLN A 211 -3.54 -0.73 15.25
C GLN A 211 -4.99 -0.29 15.00
N ILE A 212 -5.71 -0.96 14.09
CA ILE A 212 -7.11 -0.64 13.79
C ILE A 212 -8.01 -0.98 14.98
N ILE A 213 -7.82 -2.12 15.63
CA ILE A 213 -8.56 -2.50 16.84
C ILE A 213 -8.32 -1.44 17.93
N LEU A 214 -7.08 -1.08 18.20
CA LEU A 214 -6.75 -0.06 19.22
C LEU A 214 -7.24 1.34 18.84
N GLN A 215 -7.30 1.69 17.56
CA GLN A 215 -7.87 2.96 17.09
C GLN A 215 -9.40 3.00 17.22
N ALA A 216 -10.06 1.85 17.03
CA ALA A 216 -11.51 1.74 17.08
C ALA A 216 -12.06 1.65 18.52
N TYR A 217 -11.39 0.87 19.38
CA TYR A 217 -11.85 0.56 20.74
C TYR A 217 -11.03 1.24 21.83
N GLY A 218 -9.91 1.88 21.50
CA GLY A 218 -8.98 2.42 22.49
C GLY A 218 -8.15 1.34 23.18
N TRP A 219 -7.34 1.74 24.16
CA TRP A 219 -6.43 0.84 24.86
C TRP A 219 -7.16 -0.14 25.78
N GLU A 220 -8.08 0.36 26.60
CA GLU A 220 -8.76 -0.44 27.64
C GLU A 220 -9.66 -1.52 27.05
N GLU A 221 -10.42 -1.23 26.00
CA GLU A 221 -11.32 -2.23 25.38
C GLU A 221 -10.64 -3.01 24.25
N GLY A 222 -9.61 -2.44 23.60
CA GLY A 222 -8.96 -3.07 22.44
C GLY A 222 -7.77 -3.98 22.77
N TRP A 223 -7.23 -3.94 24.00
CA TRP A 223 -6.03 -4.71 24.40
C TRP A 223 -6.32 -5.94 25.28
N VAL A 224 -7.60 -6.23 25.55
CA VAL A 224 -8.05 -7.32 26.44
C VAL A 224 -7.82 -8.72 25.90
#